data_AF-A0AAV2ZAP0-F1
#
_entry.id   AF-A0AAV2ZAP0-F1
#
_cell.length_a   1.000
_cell.length_b   1.000
_cell.length_c   1.000
_cell.angle_alpha   90.00
_cell.angle_beta   90.00
_cell.angle_gamma   90.00
#
_symmetry.space_group_name_H-M   'P 1'
#
loop_
_entity.id
_entity.type
_entity.pdbx_description
1 polymer ?
#
loop_
_entity_poly.entity_id
_entity_poly.type
_entity_poly.pdbx_seq_one_letter_code
_entity_poly.pdbx_strand_id
1 'polypeptide(L)'
;MLCEVFSHGCFEKANWRKKLGGTLGLRCLVDLLDARWCHENQLSIAKALLFVLVDHPAEVSAILSDEAGCAMVELLKKSWKAREATAQIASLGLQAQEYAACVSFQDAELLQMLVVELLSGKSAARKYAKECLEEFAQLSCTTVSSLLFPYQQVIFKQVIGCNVRVLASGTRTGYIDAIAYGLSLDPPIFSMSKELLGFLQEVWSLISEDTGGATSFGASVRADRSLRAPNVSERCIRRGTLSIESKDVTFLTN
;
A
#
# COMPACT_ATOMS: atom_id res chain seq x y z
N MET A 1 -4.51 -21.52 -13.34
CA MET A 1 -5.97 -21.83 -13.31
C MET A 1 -6.68 -21.39 -12.03
N LEU A 2 -6.55 -22.03 -10.87
CA LEU A 2 -7.36 -21.62 -9.68
C LEU A 2 -6.96 -20.25 -9.09
N CYS A 3 -5.66 -19.97 -8.98
CA CYS A 3 -5.16 -18.67 -8.52
C CYS A 3 -5.71 -17.51 -9.38
N GLU A 4 -5.65 -17.65 -10.71
CA GLU A 4 -6.15 -16.64 -11.64
C GLU A 4 -7.66 -16.41 -11.52
N VAL A 5 -8.44 -17.48 -11.32
CA VAL A 5 -9.90 -17.39 -11.14
C VAL A 5 -10.24 -16.62 -9.87
N PHE A 6 -9.56 -16.92 -8.75
CA PHE A 6 -9.77 -16.21 -7.49
C PHE A 6 -9.27 -14.76 -7.53
N SER A 7 -8.10 -14.53 -8.16
CA SER A 7 -7.60 -13.17 -8.41
C SER A 7 -8.57 -12.36 -9.26
N HIS A 8 -9.13 -12.93 -10.32
CA HIS A 8 -10.15 -12.26 -11.13
C HIS A 8 -11.40 -11.91 -10.31
N GLY A 9 -11.83 -12.81 -9.41
CA GLY A 9 -12.94 -12.56 -8.49
C GLY A 9 -12.73 -11.33 -7.60
N CYS A 10 -11.48 -11.05 -7.19
CA CYS A 10 -11.11 -9.88 -6.40
C CYS A 10 -11.34 -8.55 -7.16
N PHE A 11 -11.21 -8.56 -8.49
CA PHE A 11 -11.35 -7.37 -9.34
C PHE A 11 -12.81 -7.03 -9.72
N GLU A 12 -13.79 -7.85 -9.33
CA GLU A 12 -15.20 -7.65 -9.68
C GLU A 12 -15.80 -6.44 -8.96
N LYS A 13 -16.17 -5.38 -9.70
CA LYS A 13 -16.61 -4.09 -9.12
C LYS A 13 -18.01 -4.12 -8.48
N ALA A 14 -18.94 -4.86 -9.07
CA ALA A 14 -20.36 -4.77 -8.70
C ALA A 14 -20.80 -5.81 -7.65
N ASN A 15 -20.02 -6.86 -7.44
CA ASN A 15 -20.43 -8.00 -6.60
C ASN A 15 -19.40 -8.31 -5.52
N TRP A 16 -19.61 -7.73 -4.34
CA TRP A 16 -18.74 -7.95 -3.18
C TRP A 16 -18.66 -9.42 -2.74
N ARG A 17 -19.68 -10.24 -3.02
CA ARG A 17 -19.65 -11.68 -2.68
C ARG A 17 -18.65 -12.44 -3.53
N LYS A 18 -18.50 -12.05 -4.80
CA LYS A 18 -17.45 -12.58 -5.66
C LYS A 18 -16.06 -12.15 -5.19
N LYS A 19 -15.90 -10.90 -4.73
CA LYS A 19 -14.67 -10.45 -4.09
C LYS A 19 -14.35 -11.30 -2.87
N LEU A 20 -15.30 -11.48 -1.96
CA LEU A 20 -15.13 -12.32 -0.77
C LEU A 20 -14.76 -13.76 -1.13
N GLY A 21 -15.46 -14.38 -2.09
CA GLY A 21 -15.11 -15.73 -2.56
C GLY A 21 -13.72 -15.80 -3.17
N GLY A 22 -13.29 -14.77 -3.91
CA GLY A 22 -11.93 -14.64 -4.42
C GLY A 22 -10.90 -14.51 -3.29
N THR A 23 -11.13 -13.61 -2.32
CA THR A 23 -10.25 -13.40 -1.16
C THR A 23 -10.10 -14.67 -0.33
N LEU A 24 -11.21 -15.32 0.02
CA LEU A 24 -11.18 -16.58 0.77
C LEU A 24 -10.52 -17.70 -0.04
N GLY A 25 -10.77 -17.77 -1.34
CA GLY A 25 -10.12 -18.72 -2.24
C GLY A 25 -8.60 -18.53 -2.27
N LEU A 26 -8.12 -17.28 -2.40
CA LEU A 26 -6.71 -16.95 -2.34
C LEU A 26 -6.10 -17.28 -0.97
N ARG A 27 -6.78 -16.92 0.13
CA ARG A 27 -6.35 -17.28 1.49
C ARG A 27 -6.19 -18.79 1.64
N CYS A 28 -7.19 -19.57 1.23
CA CYS A 28 -7.12 -21.03 1.25
C CYS A 28 -5.95 -21.58 0.42
N LEU A 29 -5.67 -21.01 -0.76
CA LEU A 29 -4.51 -21.43 -1.55
C LEU A 29 -3.20 -21.10 -0.84
N VAL A 30 -3.08 -19.90 -0.25
CA VAL A 30 -1.92 -19.52 0.57
C VAL A 30 -1.76 -20.48 1.74
N ASP A 31 -2.82 -20.87 2.44
CA ASP A 31 -2.77 -21.75 3.62
C ASP A 31 -2.42 -23.20 3.26
N LEU A 32 -3.01 -23.74 2.19
CA LEU A 32 -2.91 -25.16 1.83
C LEU A 32 -1.69 -25.50 0.96
N LEU A 33 -1.23 -24.56 0.14
CA LEU A 33 -0.11 -24.80 -0.77
C LEU A 33 1.23 -24.50 -0.10
N ASP A 34 2.28 -25.03 -0.72
CA ASP A 34 3.64 -24.94 -0.21
C ASP A 34 4.24 -23.55 -0.45
N ALA A 35 5.32 -23.27 0.27
CA ALA A 35 5.97 -21.96 0.25
C ALA A 35 6.48 -21.58 -1.16
N ARG A 36 6.95 -22.57 -1.94
CA ARG A 36 7.49 -22.31 -3.28
C ARG A 36 6.38 -21.83 -4.22
N TRP A 37 5.23 -22.50 -4.20
CA TRP A 37 4.07 -22.05 -4.97
C TRP A 37 3.61 -20.64 -4.58
N CYS A 38 3.62 -20.33 -3.28
CA CYS A 38 3.27 -18.99 -2.78
C CYS A 38 4.23 -17.93 -3.34
N HIS A 39 5.54 -18.19 -3.31
CA HIS A 39 6.55 -17.30 -3.85
C HIS A 39 6.40 -17.07 -5.36
N GLU A 40 6.15 -18.14 -6.13
CA GLU A 40 5.94 -18.05 -7.59
C GLU A 40 4.70 -17.22 -7.97
N ASN A 41 3.67 -17.19 -7.11
CA ASN A 41 2.41 -16.47 -7.35
C ASN A 41 2.29 -15.15 -6.57
N GLN A 42 3.31 -14.76 -5.81
CA GLN A 42 3.25 -13.71 -4.79
C GLN A 42 2.72 -12.38 -5.33
N LEU A 43 3.27 -11.88 -6.44
CA LEU A 43 2.88 -10.58 -6.98
C LEU A 43 1.43 -10.55 -7.47
N SER A 44 0.96 -11.64 -8.07
CA SER A 44 -0.42 -11.75 -8.58
C SER A 44 -1.43 -11.76 -7.42
N ILE A 45 -1.14 -12.55 -6.39
CA ILE A 45 -2.00 -12.64 -5.19
C ILE A 45 -1.98 -11.32 -4.43
N ALA A 46 -0.79 -10.74 -4.20
CA ALA A 46 -0.64 -9.45 -3.54
C ALA A 46 -1.47 -8.36 -4.22
N LYS A 47 -1.36 -8.22 -5.54
CA LYS A 47 -2.13 -7.24 -6.31
C LYS A 47 -3.64 -7.43 -6.16
N ALA A 48 -4.12 -8.68 -6.16
CA ALA A 48 -5.54 -8.97 -5.99
C ALA A 48 -6.04 -8.63 -4.58
N LEU A 49 -5.29 -9.01 -3.54
CA LEU A 49 -5.65 -8.74 -2.14
C LEU A 49 -5.61 -7.25 -1.82
N LEU A 50 -4.57 -6.54 -2.25
CA LEU A 50 -4.47 -5.09 -2.07
C LEU A 50 -5.62 -4.35 -2.78
N PHE A 51 -6.02 -4.80 -3.97
CA PHE A 51 -7.19 -4.22 -4.65
C PHE A 51 -8.47 -4.35 -3.82
N VAL A 52 -8.67 -5.49 -3.14
CA VAL A 52 -9.84 -5.70 -2.26
C VAL A 52 -9.82 -4.75 -1.06
N LEU A 53 -8.65 -4.46 -0.50
CA LEU A 53 -8.52 -3.52 0.63
C LEU A 53 -8.95 -2.09 0.25
N VAL A 54 -8.86 -1.72 -1.02
CA VAL A 54 -9.22 -0.37 -1.48
C VAL A 54 -10.61 -0.31 -2.11
N ASP A 55 -11.01 -1.34 -2.84
CA ASP A 55 -12.20 -1.35 -3.69
C ASP A 55 -13.31 -2.22 -3.09
N HIS A 56 -13.96 -1.72 -2.04
CA HIS A 56 -15.18 -2.33 -1.48
C HIS A 56 -16.16 -1.28 -0.91
N PRO A 57 -17.48 -1.61 -0.89
CA PRO A 57 -18.48 -0.79 -0.23
C PRO A 57 -18.27 -0.78 1.29
N ALA A 58 -18.58 0.35 1.93
CA ALA A 58 -18.34 0.56 3.36
C ALA A 58 -19.04 -0.50 4.26
N GLU A 59 -20.20 -0.98 3.80
CA GLU A 59 -21.10 -1.91 4.49
C GLU A 59 -20.52 -3.32 4.71
N VAL A 60 -19.49 -3.72 3.95
CA VAL A 60 -18.89 -5.07 4.02
C VAL A 60 -17.40 -4.99 4.39
N SER A 61 -16.95 -3.81 4.83
CA SER A 61 -15.52 -3.49 4.82
C SER A 61 -14.70 -4.24 5.87
N ALA A 62 -15.22 -4.46 7.07
CA ALA A 62 -14.41 -4.98 8.18
C ALA A 62 -13.95 -6.43 7.95
N ILE A 63 -14.88 -7.36 7.72
CA ILE A 63 -14.55 -8.78 7.54
C ILE A 63 -13.72 -8.98 6.27
N LEU A 64 -14.15 -8.39 5.15
CA LEU A 64 -13.45 -8.56 3.88
C LEU A 64 -12.04 -7.96 3.91
N SER A 65 -11.86 -6.80 4.54
CA SER A 65 -10.53 -6.22 4.70
C SER A 65 -9.65 -7.03 5.63
N ASP A 66 -10.20 -7.57 6.71
CA ASP A 66 -9.44 -8.38 7.65
C ASP A 66 -8.97 -9.69 7.01
N GLU A 67 -9.86 -10.37 6.28
CA GLU A 67 -9.54 -11.56 5.49
C GLU A 67 -8.45 -11.29 4.44
N ALA A 68 -8.58 -10.20 3.67
CA ALA A 68 -7.60 -9.86 2.64
C ALA A 68 -6.25 -9.44 3.24
N GLY A 69 -6.27 -8.69 4.33
CA GLY A 69 -5.08 -8.21 5.02
C GLY A 69 -4.30 -9.34 5.69
N CYS A 70 -4.98 -10.21 6.44
CA CYS A 70 -4.36 -11.39 7.04
C CYS A 70 -3.76 -12.31 5.98
N ALA A 71 -4.48 -12.55 4.88
CA ALA A 71 -3.97 -13.36 3.77
C ALA A 71 -2.72 -12.75 3.11
N MET A 72 -2.64 -11.41 3.05
CA MET A 72 -1.47 -10.71 2.51
C MET A 72 -0.23 -10.88 3.40
N VAL A 73 -0.41 -10.76 4.73
CA VAL A 73 0.68 -10.97 5.70
C VAL A 73 1.17 -12.42 5.68
N GLU A 74 0.25 -13.40 5.65
CA GLU A 74 0.61 -14.82 5.55
C GLU A 74 1.29 -15.17 4.23
N LEU A 75 0.82 -14.60 3.10
CA LEU A 75 1.48 -14.75 1.81
C LEU A 75 2.92 -14.27 1.87
N LEU A 76 3.19 -13.11 2.48
CA LEU A 76 4.53 -12.56 2.64
C LEU A 76 5.42 -13.53 3.44
N LYS A 77 4.95 -13.98 4.62
CA LYS A 77 5.68 -14.92 5.48
C LYS A 77 6.00 -16.24 4.78
N LYS A 78 5.02 -16.83 4.09
CA LYS A 78 5.22 -18.09 3.35
C LYS A 78 6.16 -17.91 2.17
N SER A 79 6.00 -16.84 1.40
CA SER A 79 6.87 -16.55 0.25
C SER A 79 8.31 -16.34 0.68
N TRP A 80 8.52 -15.68 1.83
CA TRP A 80 9.85 -15.48 2.40
C TRP A 80 10.55 -16.81 2.74
N LYS A 81 9.85 -17.75 3.39
CA LYS A 81 10.41 -19.08 3.72
C LYS A 81 10.95 -19.84 2.50
N ALA A 82 10.26 -19.74 1.35
CA ALA A 82 10.74 -20.37 0.12
C ALA A 82 12.03 -19.73 -0.40
N ARG A 83 12.16 -18.41 -0.25
CA ARG A 83 13.36 -17.68 -0.66
C ARG A 83 14.55 -18.07 0.19
N GLU A 84 14.39 -18.15 1.51
CA GLU A 84 15.46 -18.58 2.42
C GLU A 84 15.93 -19.99 2.09
N ALA A 85 15.00 -20.92 1.90
CA ALA A 85 15.33 -22.30 1.51
C ALA A 85 16.07 -22.35 0.16
N THR A 86 15.64 -21.55 -0.81
CA THR A 86 16.25 -21.53 -2.15
C THR A 86 17.61 -20.84 -2.14
N ALA A 87 17.80 -19.77 -1.37
CA ALA A 87 19.07 -19.07 -1.22
C ALA A 87 20.16 -19.97 -0.60
N GLN A 88 19.79 -20.80 0.38
CA GLN A 88 20.69 -21.80 0.95
C GLN A 88 21.18 -22.81 -0.10
N ILE A 89 20.28 -23.28 -0.96
CA ILE A 89 20.60 -24.25 -2.03
C ILE A 89 21.39 -23.60 -3.16
N ALA A 90 21.01 -22.39 -3.58
CA ALA A 90 21.60 -21.68 -4.71
C ALA A 90 23.04 -21.24 -4.44
N SER A 91 23.43 -21.06 -3.17
CA SER A 91 24.81 -20.75 -2.76
C SER A 91 25.87 -21.76 -3.23
N LEU A 92 25.44 -22.91 -3.76
CA LEU A 92 26.27 -24.00 -4.27
C LEU A 92 26.55 -23.95 -5.78
N GLY A 93 26.08 -22.93 -6.54
CA GLY A 93 26.29 -22.89 -7.99
C GLY A 93 26.18 -21.52 -8.66
N LEU A 94 26.52 -21.47 -9.96
CA LEU A 94 26.52 -20.25 -10.80
C LEU A 94 25.13 -19.61 -11.01
N GLN A 95 24.04 -20.32 -10.70
CA GLN A 95 22.66 -19.82 -10.81
C GLN A 95 22.23 -18.91 -9.63
N ALA A 96 23.09 -18.73 -8.61
CA ALA A 96 22.79 -17.89 -7.44
C ALA A 96 22.50 -16.43 -7.81
N GLN A 97 23.26 -15.88 -8.76
CA GLN A 97 23.18 -14.47 -9.12
C GLN A 97 21.89 -14.13 -9.87
N GLU A 98 21.48 -14.98 -10.81
CA GLU A 98 20.23 -14.82 -11.56
C GLU A 98 19.02 -14.95 -10.63
N TYR A 99 19.05 -15.91 -9.69
CA TYR A 99 18.01 -16.06 -8.69
C TYR A 99 17.91 -14.84 -7.78
N ALA A 100 19.03 -14.33 -7.28
CA ALA A 100 19.07 -13.14 -6.43
C ALA A 100 18.51 -11.90 -7.16
N ALA A 101 18.82 -11.73 -8.45
CA ALA A 101 18.27 -10.65 -9.26
C ALA A 101 16.74 -10.76 -9.41
N CYS A 102 16.22 -11.97 -9.65
CA CYS A 102 14.77 -12.21 -9.73
C CYS A 102 14.06 -11.92 -8.41
N VAL A 103 14.63 -12.32 -7.27
CA VAL A 103 14.04 -12.05 -5.95
C VAL A 103 14.06 -10.54 -5.67
N SER A 104 15.17 -9.86 -5.94
CA SER A 104 15.28 -8.41 -5.78
C SER A 104 14.24 -7.66 -6.61
N PHE A 105 14.00 -8.08 -7.86
CA PHE A 105 12.95 -7.52 -8.70
C PHE A 105 11.55 -7.71 -8.09
N GLN A 106 11.22 -8.91 -7.61
CA GLN A 106 9.93 -9.16 -6.97
C GLN A 106 9.75 -8.33 -5.69
N ASP A 107 10.82 -8.11 -4.93
CA ASP A 107 10.79 -7.28 -3.73
C ASP A 107 10.55 -5.82 -4.05
N ALA A 108 11.22 -5.29 -5.08
CA ALA A 108 10.99 -3.93 -5.53
C ALA A 108 9.53 -3.71 -5.97
N GLU A 109 8.95 -4.65 -6.72
CA GLU A 109 7.54 -4.60 -7.15
C GLU A 109 6.57 -4.70 -5.96
N LEU A 110 6.85 -5.58 -5.01
CA LEU A 110 6.03 -5.73 -3.81
C LEU A 110 6.06 -4.48 -2.94
N LEU A 111 7.26 -3.96 -2.65
CA LEU A 111 7.44 -2.73 -1.86
C LEU A 111 6.77 -1.55 -2.54
N GLN A 112 6.87 -1.45 -3.87
CA GLN A 112 6.19 -0.41 -4.63
C GLN A 112 4.66 -0.51 -4.50
N MET A 113 4.08 -1.70 -4.55
CA MET A 113 2.65 -1.89 -4.29
C MET A 113 2.29 -1.45 -2.86
N LEU A 114 3.08 -1.81 -1.85
CA LEU A 114 2.84 -1.40 -0.46
C LEU A 114 2.94 0.13 -0.28
N VAL A 115 3.89 0.78 -0.96
CA VAL A 115 4.05 2.25 -0.95
C VAL A 115 2.84 2.96 -1.54
N VAL A 116 2.24 2.43 -2.62
CA VAL A 116 0.97 2.96 -3.15
C VAL A 116 -0.12 2.88 -2.08
N GLU A 117 -0.19 1.77 -1.36
CA GLU A 117 -1.24 1.53 -0.37
C GLU A 117 -1.04 2.32 0.94
N LEU A 118 0.19 2.71 1.29
CA LEU A 118 0.45 3.68 2.36
C LEU A 118 -0.22 5.03 2.10
N LEU A 119 -0.32 5.44 0.84
CA LEU A 119 -0.96 6.68 0.41
C LEU A 119 -2.48 6.54 0.19
N SER A 120 -3.04 5.35 0.47
CA SER A 120 -4.44 5.06 0.21
C SER A 120 -5.40 5.86 1.09
N GLY A 121 -6.51 6.29 0.50
CA GLY A 121 -7.59 6.93 1.25
C GLY A 121 -8.35 5.98 2.19
N LYS A 122 -8.09 4.67 2.11
CA LYS A 122 -8.76 3.63 2.90
C LYS A 122 -7.90 3.22 4.09
N SER A 123 -8.46 3.31 5.29
CA SER A 123 -7.73 3.01 6.53
C SER A 123 -7.21 1.56 6.59
N ALA A 124 -7.98 0.59 6.10
CA ALA A 124 -7.58 -0.82 6.10
C ALA A 124 -6.36 -1.06 5.21
N ALA A 125 -6.33 -0.48 4.01
CA ALA A 125 -5.19 -0.59 3.10
C ALA A 125 -3.91 -0.04 3.75
N ARG A 126 -3.99 1.14 4.38
CA ARG A 126 -2.84 1.72 5.10
C ARG A 126 -2.38 0.87 6.27
N LYS A 127 -3.31 0.32 7.06
CA LYS A 127 -3.01 -0.56 8.20
C LYS A 127 -2.22 -1.79 7.73
N TYR A 128 -2.75 -2.55 6.78
CA TYR A 128 -2.08 -3.77 6.32
C TYR A 128 -0.81 -3.47 5.51
N ALA A 129 -0.72 -2.33 4.82
CA ALA A 129 0.53 -1.92 4.19
C ALA A 129 1.64 -1.70 5.23
N LYS A 130 1.34 -1.03 6.36
CA LYS A 130 2.27 -0.85 7.48
C LYS A 130 2.65 -2.18 8.12
N GLU A 131 1.66 -3.04 8.43
CA GLU A 131 1.91 -4.38 8.98
C GLU A 131 2.79 -5.24 8.05
N CYS A 132 2.52 -5.23 6.74
CA CYS A 132 3.36 -5.95 5.77
C CYS A 132 4.78 -5.39 5.71
N LEU A 133 4.98 -4.08 5.81
CA LEU A 133 6.32 -3.47 5.83
C LEU A 133 7.08 -3.82 7.10
N GLU A 134 6.42 -3.83 8.25
CA GLU A 134 7.00 -4.25 9.53
C GLU A 134 7.41 -5.72 9.50
N GLU A 135 6.53 -6.59 9.00
CA GLU A 135 6.82 -8.02 8.83
C GLU A 135 7.95 -8.26 7.82
N PHE A 136 7.96 -7.51 6.70
CA PHE A 136 9.05 -7.58 5.73
C PHE A 136 10.39 -7.21 6.38
N ALA A 137 10.43 -6.09 7.12
CA ALA A 137 11.62 -5.62 7.82
C ALA A 137 12.15 -6.64 8.84
N GLN A 138 11.24 -7.25 9.60
CA GLN A 138 11.58 -8.32 10.55
C GLN A 138 12.20 -9.52 9.84
N LEU A 139 11.59 -9.97 8.75
CA LEU A 139 12.07 -11.13 7.97
C LEU A 139 13.41 -10.84 7.28
N SER A 140 13.61 -9.63 6.74
CA SER A 140 14.87 -9.23 6.11
C SER A 140 15.97 -8.81 7.09
N CYS A 141 15.69 -8.80 8.41
CA CYS A 141 16.58 -8.27 9.43
C CYS A 141 17.04 -6.83 9.13
N THR A 142 16.13 -6.00 8.61
CA THR A 142 16.38 -4.58 8.31
C THR A 142 15.38 -3.69 9.06
N THR A 143 15.51 -2.37 8.91
CA THR A 143 14.51 -1.43 9.43
C THR A 143 13.52 -1.06 8.33
N VAL A 144 12.29 -0.71 8.73
CA VAL A 144 11.29 -0.17 7.81
C VAL A 144 11.81 1.12 7.14
N SER A 145 12.59 1.93 7.85
CA SER A 145 13.24 3.12 7.31
C SER A 145 14.13 2.77 6.12
N SER A 146 14.99 1.76 6.25
CA SER A 146 15.85 1.30 5.16
C SER A 146 15.06 0.79 3.96
N LEU A 147 13.95 0.08 4.19
CA LEU A 147 13.08 -0.41 3.11
C LEU A 147 12.38 0.72 2.34
N LEU A 148 11.95 1.77 3.05
CA LEU A 148 11.20 2.88 2.46
C LEU A 148 12.09 4.00 1.91
N PHE A 149 13.35 4.07 2.33
CA PHE A 149 14.28 5.12 1.89
C PHE A 149 14.37 5.28 0.36
N PRO A 150 14.44 4.22 -0.46
CA PRO A 150 14.45 4.35 -1.92
C PRO A 150 13.20 5.03 -2.49
N TYR A 151 12.06 4.92 -1.80
CA TYR A 151 10.77 5.46 -2.22
C TYR A 151 10.45 6.83 -1.59
N GLN A 152 11.31 7.31 -0.70
CA GLN A 152 11.10 8.57 0.03
C GLN A 152 10.78 9.74 -0.90
N GLN A 153 11.58 9.95 -1.94
CA GLN A 153 11.40 11.08 -2.87
C GLN A 153 10.08 10.99 -3.64
N VAL A 154 9.67 9.77 -3.97
CA VAL A 154 8.43 9.50 -4.70
C VAL A 154 7.22 9.81 -3.82
N ILE A 155 7.22 9.32 -2.57
CA ILE A 155 6.19 9.62 -1.58
C ILE A 155 6.13 11.14 -1.33
N PHE A 156 7.28 11.75 -1.08
CA PHE A 156 7.38 13.17 -0.75
C PHE A 156 6.82 14.05 -1.88
N LYS A 157 7.29 13.83 -3.12
CA LYS A 157 6.82 14.58 -4.29
C LYS A 157 5.31 14.42 -4.53
N GLN A 158 4.78 13.22 -4.31
CA GLN A 158 3.35 12.96 -4.50
C GLN A 158 2.48 13.66 -3.45
N VAL A 159 2.93 13.73 -2.20
CA VAL A 159 2.18 14.40 -1.12
C VAL A 159 2.30 15.92 -1.23
N ILE A 160 3.53 16.43 -1.36
CA ILE A 160 3.81 17.88 -1.36
C ILE A 160 3.39 18.55 -2.67
N GLY A 161 3.37 17.81 -3.78
CA GLY A 161 2.93 18.31 -5.09
C GLY A 161 1.43 18.59 -5.20
N CYS A 162 0.64 18.22 -4.18
CA CYS A 162 -0.81 18.40 -4.15
C CYS A 162 -1.22 19.48 -3.14
N ASN A 163 -2.26 20.27 -3.47
CA ASN A 163 -2.88 21.16 -2.50
C ASN A 163 -3.80 20.36 -1.57
N VAL A 164 -3.50 20.36 -0.27
CA VAL A 164 -4.15 19.50 0.74
C VAL A 164 -5.64 19.84 0.86
N ARG A 165 -6.02 21.12 0.70
CA ARG A 165 -7.43 21.56 0.79
C ARG A 165 -8.31 21.01 -0.33
N VAL A 166 -7.75 20.82 -1.52
CA VAL A 166 -8.51 20.35 -2.70
C VAL A 166 -8.69 18.83 -2.71
N LEU A 167 -7.87 18.10 -1.95
CA LEU A 167 -7.96 16.64 -1.88
C LEU A 167 -9.28 16.18 -1.24
N ALA A 168 -9.81 15.07 -1.75
CA ALA A 168 -10.90 14.34 -1.10
C ALA A 168 -10.47 13.93 0.32
N SER A 169 -11.40 13.96 1.28
CA SER A 169 -11.12 13.73 2.70
C SER A 169 -10.35 12.41 2.97
N GLY A 170 -10.70 11.33 2.26
CA GLY A 170 -9.98 10.06 2.36
C GLY A 170 -8.52 10.17 1.95
N THR A 171 -8.25 10.68 0.73
CA THR A 171 -6.88 10.88 0.22
C THR A 171 -6.08 11.84 1.09
N ARG A 172 -6.71 12.92 1.56
CA ARG A 172 -6.09 13.88 2.49
C ARG A 172 -5.61 13.17 3.76
N THR A 173 -6.48 12.38 4.38
CA THR A 173 -6.15 11.58 5.57
C THR A 173 -5.01 10.60 5.27
N GLY A 174 -5.04 9.94 4.11
CA GLY A 174 -3.99 9.00 3.71
C GLY A 174 -2.62 9.65 3.55
N TYR A 175 -2.56 10.83 2.93
CA TYR A 175 -1.30 11.56 2.73
C TYR A 175 -0.72 12.07 4.05
N ILE A 176 -1.57 12.61 4.93
CA ILE A 176 -1.15 13.03 6.27
C ILE A 176 -0.62 11.83 7.06
N ASP A 177 -1.32 10.69 7.03
CA ASP A 177 -0.91 9.46 7.71
C ASP A 177 0.41 8.90 7.17
N ALA A 178 0.65 8.98 5.85
CA ALA A 178 1.91 8.54 5.25
C ALA A 178 3.11 9.41 5.66
N ILE A 179 2.95 10.74 5.69
CA ILE A 179 4.00 11.65 6.17
C ILE A 179 4.24 11.44 7.66
N ALA A 180 3.18 11.34 8.47
CA ALA A 180 3.29 11.06 9.90
C ALA A 180 4.01 9.73 10.16
N TYR A 181 3.66 8.69 9.41
CA TYR A 181 4.33 7.40 9.49
C TYR A 181 5.82 7.53 9.17
N GLY A 182 6.19 8.14 8.04
CA GLY A 182 7.59 8.30 7.66
C GLY A 182 8.42 9.13 8.65
N LEU A 183 7.80 10.09 9.35
CA LEU A 183 8.44 10.86 10.43
C LEU A 183 8.54 10.10 11.75
N SER A 184 7.66 9.12 11.99
CA SER A 184 7.66 8.29 13.20
C SER A 184 8.68 7.15 13.18
N LEU A 185 9.23 6.83 12.00
CA LEU A 185 10.25 5.80 11.84
C LEU A 185 11.59 6.23 12.45
N ASP A 186 12.43 5.25 12.77
CA ASP A 186 13.78 5.46 13.31
C ASP A 186 14.85 4.76 12.44
N PRO A 187 15.71 5.50 11.73
CA PRO A 187 15.68 6.97 11.56
C PRO A 187 14.48 7.42 10.71
N PRO A 188 14.02 8.68 10.84
CA PRO A 188 12.93 9.21 10.03
C PRO A 188 13.35 9.25 8.56
N ILE A 189 12.45 8.85 7.66
CA ILE A 189 12.76 8.88 6.22
C ILE A 189 12.69 10.31 5.67
N PHE A 190 11.91 11.21 6.27
CA PHE A 190 11.79 12.60 5.81
C PHE A 190 12.61 13.55 6.68
N SER A 191 13.33 14.47 6.03
CA SER A 191 13.98 15.59 6.72
C SER A 191 13.03 16.78 6.86
N MET A 192 13.21 17.58 7.92
CA MET A 192 12.41 18.78 8.20
C MET A 192 12.78 19.93 7.25
N SER A 193 12.40 19.79 5.98
CA SER A 193 12.59 20.80 4.93
C SER A 193 11.54 21.91 5.02
N LYS A 194 11.80 23.05 4.35
CA LYS A 194 10.83 24.16 4.25
C LYS A 194 9.51 23.72 3.62
N GLU A 195 9.59 22.83 2.63
CA GLU A 195 8.43 22.29 1.93
C GLU A 195 7.56 21.43 2.86
N LEU A 196 8.20 20.55 3.64
CA LEU A 196 7.50 19.73 4.63
C LEU A 196 6.86 20.60 5.71
N LEU A 197 7.57 21.61 6.22
CA LEU A 197 7.02 22.55 7.20
C LEU A 197 5.83 23.33 6.64
N GLY A 198 5.88 23.75 5.37
CA GLY A 198 4.76 24.40 4.69
C GLY A 198 3.53 23.49 4.59
N PHE A 199 3.73 22.22 4.22
CA PHE A 199 2.66 21.21 4.22
C PHE A 199 2.05 21.01 5.62
N LEU A 200 2.87 20.87 6.66
CA LEU A 200 2.40 20.70 8.03
C LEU A 200 1.62 21.93 8.53
N GLN A 201 2.01 23.14 8.13
CA GLN A 201 1.27 24.37 8.42
C GLN A 201 -0.11 24.40 7.72
N GLU A 202 -0.19 23.94 6.47
CA GLU A 202 -1.47 23.82 5.77
C GLU A 202 -2.40 22.82 6.46
N VAL A 203 -1.87 21.67 6.88
CA VAL A 203 -2.60 20.66 7.66
C VAL A 203 -3.09 21.24 8.99
N TRP A 204 -2.25 21.98 9.71
CA TRP A 204 -2.63 22.63 10.96
C TRP A 204 -3.75 23.66 10.78
N SER A 205 -3.69 24.47 9.72
CA SER A 205 -4.74 25.43 9.37
C SER A 205 -6.07 24.74 9.13
N LEU A 206 -6.06 23.61 8.41
CA LEU A 206 -7.29 22.83 8.14
C LEU A 206 -7.95 22.34 9.44
N ILE A 207 -7.15 21.80 10.37
CA ILE A 207 -7.67 21.31 11.66
C ILE A 207 -8.22 22.47 12.51
N SER A 208 -7.56 23.62 12.46
CA SER A 208 -7.98 24.82 13.21
C SER A 208 -9.29 25.41 12.67
N GLU A 209 -9.46 25.42 11.35
CA GLU A 209 -10.70 25.87 10.69
C GLU A 209 -11.88 24.94 11.03
N ASP A 210 -11.67 23.61 11.01
CA ASP A 210 -12.71 22.61 11.34
C ASP A 210 -13.16 22.68 12.81
N THR A 211 -12.24 23.00 13.74
CA THR A 211 -12.54 23.11 15.17
C THR A 211 -13.21 24.44 15.54
N GLY A 212 -12.94 25.52 14.81
CA GLY A 212 -13.58 26.83 14.99
C GLY A 212 -15.06 26.88 14.59
N GLY A 213 -15.57 25.89 13.85
CA GLY A 213 -16.98 25.76 13.50
C GLY A 213 -17.86 25.08 14.57
N ALA A 214 -17.24 24.43 15.57
CA ALA A 214 -17.94 23.63 16.57
C ALA A 214 -18.65 24.44 17.68
N THR A 215 -18.62 25.78 17.63
CA THR A 215 -19.42 26.65 18.51
C THR A 215 -20.84 26.93 17.98
N SER A 216 -21.31 26.22 16.95
CA SER A 216 -22.71 26.26 16.51
C SER A 216 -23.38 24.88 16.52
N PHE A 217 -23.58 24.32 17.72
CA PHE A 217 -24.50 23.19 17.91
C PHE A 217 -25.94 23.69 17.74
N GLY A 218 -26.45 23.62 16.51
CA GLY A 218 -27.81 23.99 16.16
C GLY A 218 -28.21 23.52 14.76
N ALA A 219 -28.68 22.28 14.67
CA ALA A 219 -29.56 21.74 13.63
C ALA A 219 -29.19 21.91 12.14
N SER A 220 -28.71 20.84 11.51
CA SER A 220 -29.37 20.29 10.30
C SER A 220 -28.79 18.92 9.92
N VAL A 221 -29.58 17.87 10.09
CA VAL A 221 -29.46 16.68 9.24
C VAL A 221 -29.86 17.14 7.84
N ARG A 222 -28.90 17.28 6.92
CA ARG A 222 -29.18 17.47 5.49
C ARG A 222 -28.53 16.37 4.67
N ALA A 223 -29.42 15.57 4.13
CA ALA A 223 -29.18 14.58 3.11
C ALA A 223 -28.43 15.15 1.90
N ASP A 224 -27.63 14.27 1.32
CA ASP A 224 -27.17 14.18 -0.07
C ASP A 224 -27.54 15.35 -0.98
N ARG A 225 -26.52 16.07 -1.45
CA ARG A 225 -26.53 16.76 -2.73
C ARG A 225 -25.23 16.51 -3.46
N SER A 226 -25.30 15.57 -4.41
CA SER A 226 -24.66 15.64 -5.73
C SER A 226 -24.17 17.05 -6.07
N LEU A 227 -22.86 17.27 -5.92
CA LEU A 227 -22.14 18.42 -6.46
C LEU A 227 -21.16 17.89 -7.49
N ARG A 228 -21.60 18.09 -8.74
CA ARG A 228 -20.89 17.95 -10.00
C ARG A 228 -19.44 18.43 -9.84
N ALA A 229 -18.49 17.52 -9.97
CA ALA A 229 -17.07 17.83 -9.91
C ALA A 229 -16.71 18.84 -11.03
N PRO A 230 -16.11 20.00 -10.72
CA PRO A 230 -15.42 20.78 -11.73
C PRO A 230 -14.20 19.98 -12.19
N ASN A 231 -13.90 20.03 -13.50
CA ASN A 231 -12.80 19.31 -14.15
C ASN A 231 -11.49 19.49 -13.37
N VAL A 232 -11.17 18.49 -12.53
CA VAL A 232 -9.90 18.40 -11.83
C VAL A 232 -8.84 18.09 -12.87
N SER A 233 -7.78 18.89 -12.91
CA SER A 233 -6.56 18.59 -13.66
C SER A 233 -6.18 17.13 -13.43
N GLU A 234 -6.21 16.32 -14.49
CA GLU A 234 -6.05 14.86 -14.49
C GLU A 234 -4.74 14.35 -13.87
N ARG A 235 -3.85 15.24 -13.39
CA ARG A 235 -2.56 14.88 -12.79
C ARG A 235 -2.67 14.29 -11.38
N CYS A 236 -3.70 14.63 -10.59
CA CYS A 236 -3.79 14.17 -9.20
C CYS A 236 -4.75 12.96 -9.00
N ILE A 237 -5.64 12.69 -9.96
CA ILE A 237 -6.70 11.66 -9.82
C ILE A 237 -6.39 10.39 -10.61
N ARG A 238 -5.50 10.43 -11.61
CA ARG A 238 -4.97 9.17 -12.14
C ARG A 238 -4.28 8.49 -10.97
N ARG A 239 -4.82 7.34 -10.54
CA ARG A 239 -4.01 6.23 -10.02
C ARG A 239 -2.96 5.94 -11.09
N GLY A 240 -1.95 6.80 -11.16
CA GLY A 240 -0.75 6.53 -11.89
C GLY A 240 -0.18 5.34 -11.17
N THR A 241 -0.06 4.23 -11.87
CA THR A 241 1.17 3.46 -11.81
C THR A 241 2.27 4.44 -11.43
N LEU A 242 2.80 4.31 -10.21
CA LEU A 242 4.13 4.80 -9.93
C LEU A 242 5.00 4.13 -10.98
N SER A 243 5.15 4.72 -12.17
CA SER A 243 6.09 4.20 -13.17
C SER A 243 7.44 4.65 -12.68
N ILE A 244 7.97 3.92 -11.69
CA ILE A 244 9.38 3.95 -11.36
C ILE A 244 10.04 3.27 -12.55
N GLU A 245 10.66 4.05 -13.43
CA GLU A 245 11.47 3.46 -14.48
C GLU A 245 12.57 2.65 -13.80
N SER A 246 12.85 1.44 -14.29
CA SER A 246 13.88 0.52 -13.75
C SER A 246 15.27 1.15 -13.56
N LYS A 247 15.50 2.35 -14.09
CA LYS A 247 16.72 3.16 -13.95
C LYS A 247 16.87 3.82 -12.58
N ASP A 248 15.78 4.07 -11.86
CA ASP A 248 15.83 4.71 -10.54
C ASP A 248 16.23 3.73 -9.43
N VAL A 249 16.07 2.41 -9.66
CA VAL A 249 16.49 1.35 -8.73
C VAL A 249 17.95 0.91 -8.96
N THR A 250 18.55 1.26 -10.10
CA THR A 250 19.91 0.81 -10.46
C THR A 250 21.03 1.56 -9.73
N PHE A 251 20.71 2.60 -8.94
CA PHE A 251 21.70 3.38 -8.19
C PHE A 251 22.11 2.76 -6.84
N LEU A 252 21.58 1.59 -6.46
CA LEU A 252 21.85 0.96 -5.15
C LEU A 252 22.59 -0.38 -5.23
N THR A 253 23.13 -0.75 -6.40
CA THR A 253 24.09 -1.84 -6.54
C THR A 253 25.44 -1.30 -7.01
N ASN A 254 26.15 -0.63 -6.09
CA ASN A 254 27.61 -0.49 -6.10
C ASN A 254 28.09 -0.08 -4.71
#